data_AF-A0A075MPG1-F1
#
_entry.id   AF-A0A075MPG1-F1
#
_cell.length_a   1.000
_cell.length_b   1.000
_cell.length_c   1.000
_cell.angle_alpha   90.00
_cell.angle_beta   90.00
_cell.angle_gamma   90.00
#
_symmetry.space_group_name_H-M   'P 1'
#
loop_
_entity.id
_entity.type
_entity.pdbx_description
1 polymer ?
#
loop_
_entity_poly.entity_id
_entity_poly.type
_entity_poly.pdbx_seq_one_letter_code
_entity_poly.pdbx_strand_id
1 'polypeptide(L)'
;MKDGKSNIAIFDTFKTRRNKFTGEAKRQRGIIAHLATEQSPELRTRTSIAHAIAEQHGILWQNIYSGIFRDLDEVLIPAGVVKEGGRLPLRRGPKALQLEGVPFYELTDTGLLVASSIEELGDKRMGLLKSYVSSLPANDSQCKAMKDGLLLLIDRAPSFVTKVINEYIYAYSTGLISSIAPLETKKLRSVIAKEIAVEKELVEAFVAFSGDQKDLARNFFKVMT
;
A
#
# COMPACT_ATOMS: atom_id res chain seq x y z
N MET A 1 5.24 -5.13 -29.21
CA MET A 1 5.47 -5.55 -27.82
C MET A 1 4.65 -4.63 -26.94
N LYS A 2 3.68 -5.15 -26.15
CA LYS A 2 3.06 -4.34 -25.10
C LYS A 2 4.11 -4.19 -24.02
N ASP A 3 4.50 -2.97 -23.68
CA ASP A 3 5.37 -2.70 -22.53
C ASP A 3 4.74 -3.36 -21.29
N GLY A 4 5.38 -4.44 -20.84
CA GLY A 4 4.87 -5.36 -19.83
C GLY A 4 4.99 -4.79 -18.43
N LYS A 5 4.24 -3.71 -18.14
CA LYS A 5 4.02 -3.29 -16.75
C LYS A 5 2.86 -4.11 -16.17
N SER A 6 3.18 -4.97 -15.22
CA SER A 6 2.21 -5.72 -14.44
C SER A 6 1.54 -4.79 -13.43
N ASN A 7 0.34 -4.35 -13.76
CA ASN A 7 -0.54 -3.64 -12.85
C ASN A 7 -0.88 -4.53 -11.64
N ILE A 8 -0.84 -3.97 -10.43
CA ILE A 8 -1.25 -4.70 -9.22
C ILE A 8 -2.77 -4.64 -9.05
N ALA A 9 -3.37 -5.73 -8.57
CA ALA A 9 -4.80 -5.92 -8.48
C ALA A 9 -5.36 -5.61 -7.08
N ILE A 10 -4.62 -4.93 -6.20
CA ILE A 10 -4.99 -4.75 -4.77
C ILE A 10 -6.34 -4.05 -4.53
N PHE A 11 -6.86 -3.32 -5.53
CA PHE A 11 -8.15 -2.64 -5.51
C PHE A 11 -9.19 -3.29 -6.43
N ASP A 12 -8.83 -4.38 -7.13
CA ASP A 12 -9.71 -5.01 -8.10
C ASP A 12 -10.89 -5.69 -7.44
N THR A 13 -12.08 -5.32 -7.88
CA THR A 13 -13.34 -5.90 -7.43
C THR A 13 -14.08 -6.56 -8.59
N PHE A 14 -15.00 -7.47 -8.27
CA PHE A 14 -15.83 -8.07 -9.31
C PHE A 14 -16.71 -7.02 -9.98
N LYS A 15 -16.78 -7.01 -11.32
CA LYS A 15 -17.66 -6.10 -12.09
C LYS A 15 -19.12 -6.15 -11.62
N THR A 16 -19.58 -7.35 -11.24
CA THR A 16 -20.95 -7.61 -10.76
C THR A 16 -21.14 -7.40 -9.26
N ARG A 17 -20.04 -7.27 -8.48
CA ARG A 17 -20.04 -7.09 -7.03
C ARG A 17 -18.89 -6.17 -6.63
N ARG A 18 -19.07 -4.87 -6.83
CA ARG A 18 -18.03 -3.83 -6.59
C ARG A 18 -17.56 -3.74 -5.13
N ASN A 19 -18.28 -4.36 -4.19
CA ASN A 19 -17.90 -4.47 -2.79
C ASN A 19 -17.10 -5.73 -2.45
N LYS A 20 -16.75 -6.57 -3.43
CA LYS A 20 -16.00 -7.81 -3.22
C LYS A 20 -14.74 -7.82 -4.07
N PHE A 21 -13.59 -7.89 -3.40
CA PHE A 21 -12.29 -8.10 -4.03
C PHE A 21 -12.24 -9.41 -4.83
N THR A 22 -11.55 -9.38 -5.96
CA THR A 22 -11.25 -10.58 -6.75
C THR A 22 -10.35 -11.54 -5.97
N GLY A 23 -10.25 -12.79 -6.42
CA GLY A 23 -9.34 -13.75 -5.79
C GLY A 23 -7.87 -13.31 -5.89
N GLU A 24 -7.50 -12.67 -6.99
CA GLU A 24 -6.15 -12.12 -7.20
C GLU A 24 -5.87 -10.93 -6.27
N ALA A 25 -6.80 -9.99 -6.17
CA ALA A 25 -6.71 -8.88 -5.23
C ALA A 25 -6.48 -9.37 -3.80
N LYS A 26 -7.28 -10.33 -3.34
CA LYS A 26 -7.16 -10.92 -1.99
C LYS A 26 -5.80 -11.58 -1.76
N ARG A 27 -5.29 -12.35 -2.74
CA ARG A 27 -3.98 -12.99 -2.63
C ARG A 27 -2.85 -11.96 -2.55
N GLN A 28 -2.85 -10.97 -3.45
CA GLN A 28 -1.82 -9.92 -3.44
C GLN A 28 -1.83 -9.12 -2.13
N ARG A 29 -3.02 -8.74 -1.63
CA ARG A 29 -3.17 -8.08 -0.33
C ARG A 29 -2.68 -8.97 0.82
N GLY A 30 -3.01 -10.27 0.80
CA GLY A 30 -2.53 -11.23 1.78
C GLY A 30 -1.00 -11.36 1.80
N ILE A 31 -0.37 -11.41 0.63
CA ILE A 31 1.10 -11.42 0.50
C ILE A 31 1.70 -10.15 1.13
N ILE A 32 1.18 -8.98 0.75
CA ILE A 32 1.68 -7.68 1.20
C ILE A 32 1.47 -7.52 2.72
N ALA A 33 0.30 -7.90 3.23
CA ALA A 33 0.00 -7.84 4.66
C ALA A 33 0.94 -8.75 5.46
N HIS A 34 1.14 -10.00 5.00
CA HIS A 34 2.06 -10.94 5.65
C HIS A 34 3.48 -10.39 5.69
N LEU A 35 4.00 -9.90 4.56
CA LEU A 35 5.35 -9.33 4.47
C LEU A 35 5.52 -8.02 5.27
N ALA A 36 4.46 -7.26 5.49
CA ALA A 36 4.50 -6.05 6.32
C ALA A 36 4.59 -6.37 7.83
N THR A 37 4.11 -7.54 8.26
CA THR A 37 4.08 -7.91 9.68
C THR A 37 5.13 -8.93 10.08
N GLU A 38 5.50 -9.84 9.18
CA GLU A 38 6.46 -10.90 9.45
C GLU A 38 7.90 -10.38 9.29
N GLN A 39 8.76 -10.68 10.26
CA GLN A 39 10.16 -10.25 10.26
C GLN A 39 11.11 -11.43 10.02
N SER A 40 10.72 -12.64 10.42
CA SER A 40 11.54 -13.84 10.28
C SER A 40 11.70 -14.24 8.81
N PRO A 41 12.92 -14.32 8.26
CA PRO A 41 13.16 -14.74 6.88
C PRO A 41 12.56 -16.12 6.54
N GLU A 42 12.55 -17.06 7.48
CA GLU A 42 11.98 -18.41 7.35
C GLU A 42 10.47 -18.39 7.09
N LEU A 43 9.78 -17.38 7.60
CA LEU A 43 8.34 -17.20 7.43
C LEU A 43 8.01 -16.32 6.22
N ARG A 44 9.01 -15.84 5.48
CA ARG A 44 8.85 -15.00 4.28
C ARG A 44 9.26 -15.69 2.98
N THR A 45 9.33 -17.02 2.97
CA THR A 45 9.50 -17.80 1.73
C THR A 45 8.16 -17.95 1.00
N ARG A 46 8.16 -18.26 -0.31
CA ARG A 46 6.92 -18.48 -1.09
C ARG A 46 6.00 -19.51 -0.41
N THR A 47 6.59 -20.60 0.07
CA THR A 47 5.88 -21.69 0.74
C THR A 47 5.28 -21.22 2.06
N SER A 48 6.07 -20.56 2.91
CA SER A 48 5.58 -20.05 4.20
C SER A 48 4.45 -19.02 4.03
N ILE A 49 4.57 -18.13 3.05
CA ILE A 49 3.52 -17.16 2.69
C ILE A 49 2.23 -17.88 2.26
N ALA A 50 2.34 -18.90 1.40
CA ALA A 50 1.18 -19.68 0.96
C ALA A 50 0.50 -20.40 2.13
N HIS A 51 1.28 -20.96 3.07
CA HIS A 51 0.72 -21.57 4.28
C HIS A 51 -0.02 -20.54 5.15
N ALA A 52 0.59 -19.40 5.44
CA ALA A 52 0.00 -18.36 6.28
C ALA A 52 -1.33 -17.83 5.71
N ILE A 53 -1.37 -17.54 4.41
CA ILE A 53 -2.59 -17.03 3.74
C ILE A 53 -3.67 -18.12 3.66
N ALA A 54 -3.28 -19.37 3.43
CA ALA A 54 -4.22 -20.49 3.35
C ALA A 54 -4.89 -20.75 4.71
N GLU A 55 -4.10 -20.70 5.79
CA GLU A 55 -4.58 -20.85 7.17
C GLU A 55 -5.57 -19.74 7.54
N GLN A 56 -5.24 -18.47 7.23
CA GLN A 56 -6.12 -17.31 7.45
C GLN A 56 -7.48 -17.44 6.77
N HIS A 57 -7.56 -18.18 5.66
CA HIS A 57 -8.79 -18.36 4.88
C HIS A 57 -9.43 -19.74 5.01
N GLY A 58 -8.88 -20.63 5.84
CA GLY A 58 -9.42 -21.98 6.04
C GLY A 58 -9.40 -22.84 4.77
N ILE A 59 -8.39 -22.69 3.92
CA ILE A 59 -8.22 -23.43 2.66
C ILE A 59 -6.91 -24.21 2.65
N LEU A 60 -6.81 -25.22 1.77
CA LEU A 60 -5.55 -25.95 1.57
C LEU A 60 -4.54 -25.09 0.82
N TRP A 61 -3.30 -25.01 1.32
CA TRP A 61 -2.25 -24.17 0.72
C TRP A 61 -1.92 -24.58 -0.71
N GLN A 62 -2.02 -25.88 -1.04
CA GLN A 62 -1.83 -26.40 -2.40
C GLN A 62 -2.78 -25.76 -3.41
N ASN A 63 -3.98 -25.34 -2.97
CA ASN A 63 -4.99 -24.74 -3.84
C ASN A 63 -4.66 -23.28 -4.19
N ILE A 64 -3.82 -22.61 -3.41
CA ILE A 64 -3.44 -21.21 -3.65
C ILE A 64 -1.97 -21.03 -4.03
N TYR A 65 -1.13 -22.06 -3.84
CA TYR A 65 0.31 -21.97 -4.03
C TYR A 65 0.71 -21.43 -5.41
N SER A 66 0.11 -21.96 -6.48
CA SER A 66 0.38 -21.48 -7.84
C SER A 66 -0.06 -20.02 -8.05
N GLY A 67 -1.18 -19.62 -7.43
CA GLY A 67 -1.65 -18.25 -7.43
C GLY A 67 -0.70 -17.30 -6.69
N ILE A 68 -0.21 -17.72 -5.52
CA ILE A 68 0.79 -16.95 -4.74
C ILE A 68 2.10 -16.82 -5.51
N PHE A 69 2.59 -17.90 -6.12
CA PHE A 69 3.80 -17.89 -6.95
C PHE A 69 3.67 -16.89 -8.10
N ARG A 70 2.59 -16.99 -8.88
CA ARG A 70 2.31 -16.11 -10.01
C ARG A 70 2.20 -14.65 -9.55
N ASP A 71 1.42 -14.39 -8.52
CA ASP A 71 1.19 -13.03 -8.04
C ASP A 71 2.49 -12.42 -7.47
N LEU A 72 3.36 -13.21 -6.85
CA LEU A 72 4.66 -12.74 -6.35
C LEU A 72 5.65 -12.46 -7.49
N ASP A 73 5.92 -13.46 -8.33
CA ASP A 73 7.02 -13.46 -9.30
C ASP A 73 6.68 -12.70 -10.59
N GLU A 74 5.42 -12.75 -11.03
CA GLU A 74 4.99 -12.17 -12.29
C GLU A 74 4.28 -10.81 -12.11
N VAL A 75 3.88 -10.46 -10.88
CA VAL A 75 3.14 -9.21 -10.62
C VAL A 75 3.84 -8.32 -9.58
N LEU A 76 3.98 -8.77 -8.33
CA LEU A 76 4.44 -7.91 -7.23
C LEU A 76 5.93 -7.56 -7.32
N ILE A 77 6.78 -8.52 -7.73
CA ILE A 77 8.21 -8.26 -7.94
C ILE A 77 8.43 -7.35 -9.16
N PRO A 78 7.86 -7.62 -10.36
CA PRO A 78 8.04 -6.74 -11.51
C PRO A 78 7.42 -5.35 -11.31
N ALA A 79 6.35 -5.23 -10.54
CA ALA A 79 5.79 -3.94 -10.13
C ALA A 79 6.72 -3.18 -9.16
N GLY A 80 7.67 -3.86 -8.53
CA GLY A 80 8.58 -3.29 -7.55
C GLY A 80 7.94 -3.11 -6.17
N VAL A 81 6.86 -3.82 -5.87
CA VAL A 81 6.20 -3.85 -4.54
C VAL A 81 6.97 -4.77 -3.58
N VAL A 82 7.49 -5.88 -4.11
CA VAL A 82 8.23 -6.90 -3.37
C VAL A 82 9.61 -7.08 -3.99
N LYS A 83 10.60 -7.42 -3.17
CA LYS A 83 11.94 -7.86 -3.63
C LYS A 83 12.39 -9.10 -2.88
N GLU A 84 13.37 -9.81 -3.45
CA GLU A 84 14.12 -10.84 -2.71
C GLU A 84 14.99 -10.15 -1.65
N GLY A 85 14.82 -10.52 -0.39
CA GLY A 85 15.60 -9.98 0.74
C GLY A 85 16.87 -10.77 1.03
N GLY A 86 17.00 -11.96 0.44
CA GLY A 86 18.14 -12.86 0.59
C GLY A 86 17.73 -14.32 0.45
N ARG A 87 18.65 -15.23 0.77
CA ARG A 87 18.44 -16.67 0.65
C ARG A 87 18.83 -17.41 1.93
N LEU A 88 17.97 -18.33 2.34
CA LEU A 88 18.17 -19.21 3.48
C LEU A 88 19.01 -20.42 3.08
N PRO A 89 20.04 -20.79 3.86
CA PRO A 89 20.86 -21.96 3.56
C PRO A 89 20.03 -23.24 3.74
N LEU A 90 20.03 -24.11 2.73
CA LEU A 90 19.34 -25.39 2.80
C LEU A 90 20.33 -26.50 3.18
N ARG A 91 20.17 -27.10 4.36
CA ARG A 91 21.09 -28.17 4.85
C ARG A 91 20.76 -29.57 4.31
N ARG A 92 19.57 -29.79 3.76
CA ARG A 92 19.08 -31.08 3.22
C ARG A 92 18.14 -30.85 2.04
N GLY A 93 18.14 -31.73 1.04
CA GLY A 93 17.29 -31.62 -0.15
C GLY A 93 18.07 -31.61 -1.47
N PRO A 94 17.50 -31.18 -2.60
CA PRO A 94 18.19 -31.13 -3.89
C PRO A 94 19.48 -30.30 -3.84
N LYS A 95 20.58 -30.82 -4.41
CA LYS A 95 21.91 -30.18 -4.35
C LYS A 95 21.93 -28.76 -4.93
N ALA A 96 21.13 -28.48 -5.96
CA ALA A 96 20.97 -27.13 -6.50
C ALA A 96 20.43 -26.14 -5.47
N LEU A 97 19.38 -26.52 -4.72
CA LEU A 97 18.82 -25.67 -3.65
C LEU A 97 19.74 -25.58 -2.42
N GLN A 98 20.60 -26.57 -2.19
CA GLN A 98 21.64 -26.46 -1.16
C GLN A 98 22.71 -25.42 -1.52
N LEU A 99 23.05 -25.31 -2.81
CA LEU A 99 24.02 -24.33 -3.31
C LEU A 99 23.42 -22.92 -3.40
N GLU A 100 22.18 -22.82 -3.88
CA GLU A 100 21.53 -21.54 -4.11
C GLU A 100 20.83 -20.97 -2.89
N GLY A 101 20.34 -21.82 -1.98
CA GLY A 101 19.47 -21.43 -0.88
C GLY A 101 18.01 -21.20 -1.31
N VAL A 102 17.13 -21.01 -0.33
CA VAL A 102 15.70 -20.72 -0.56
C VAL A 102 15.46 -19.22 -0.41
N PRO A 103 14.91 -18.53 -1.42
CA PRO A 103 14.66 -17.10 -1.34
C PRO A 103 13.58 -16.78 -0.31
N PHE A 104 13.79 -15.66 0.39
CA PHE A 104 12.76 -14.99 1.17
C PHE A 104 12.55 -13.56 0.66
N TYR A 105 11.37 -13.02 0.95
CA TYR A 105 10.89 -11.78 0.35
C TYR A 105 10.69 -10.67 1.37
N GLU A 106 10.72 -9.44 0.90
CA GLU A 106 10.45 -8.26 1.70
C GLU A 106 9.77 -7.18 0.87
N LEU A 107 9.06 -6.29 1.55
CA LEU A 107 8.50 -5.11 0.91
C LEU A 107 9.61 -4.13 0.54
N THR A 108 9.47 -3.50 -0.62
CA THR A 108 10.21 -2.30 -0.98
C THR A 108 9.53 -1.07 -0.35
N ASP A 109 10.09 0.12 -0.55
CA ASP A 109 9.41 1.38 -0.23
C ASP A 109 8.04 1.53 -0.92
N THR A 110 7.94 1.09 -2.19
CA THR A 110 6.66 0.98 -2.90
C THR A 110 5.73 0.03 -2.15
N GLY A 111 6.25 -1.12 -1.72
CA GLY A 111 5.52 -2.11 -0.95
C GLY A 111 5.00 -1.59 0.39
N LEU A 112 5.80 -0.82 1.12
CA LEU A 112 5.41 -0.21 2.39
C LEU A 112 4.29 0.82 2.18
N LEU A 113 4.38 1.64 1.12
CA LEU A 113 3.33 2.59 0.78
C LEU A 113 2.04 1.87 0.39
N VAL A 114 2.12 0.82 -0.43
CA VAL A 114 0.97 -0.03 -0.77
C VAL A 114 0.37 -0.69 0.48
N ALA A 115 1.19 -1.24 1.36
CA ALA A 115 0.76 -1.86 2.61
C ALA A 115 -0.05 -0.89 3.48
N SER A 116 0.28 0.40 3.48
CA SER A 116 -0.49 1.40 4.23
C SER A 116 -1.94 1.58 3.74
N SER A 117 -2.30 1.08 2.56
CA SER A 117 -3.66 1.18 2.00
C SER A 117 -4.57 -0.03 2.24
N ILE A 118 -4.02 -1.18 2.69
CA ILE A 118 -4.77 -2.44 2.75
C ILE A 118 -5.33 -2.70 4.15
N GLU A 119 -6.64 -2.91 4.24
CA GLU A 119 -7.40 -3.04 5.50
C GLU A 119 -6.97 -4.23 6.36
N GLU A 120 -6.36 -5.25 5.76
CA GLU A 120 -5.80 -6.43 6.41
C GLU A 120 -4.76 -6.09 7.49
N LEU A 121 -4.16 -4.89 7.42
CA LEU A 121 -3.19 -4.41 8.40
C LEU A 121 -3.81 -3.58 9.55
N GLY A 122 -5.13 -3.30 9.50
CA GLY A 122 -5.84 -2.58 10.56
C GLY A 122 -5.16 -1.25 10.93
N ASP A 123 -4.91 -1.05 12.22
CA ASP A 123 -4.30 0.15 12.78
C ASP A 123 -2.80 0.30 12.43
N LYS A 124 -2.13 -0.79 12.05
CA LYS A 124 -0.70 -0.78 11.68
C LYS A 124 -0.45 0.07 10.43
N ARG A 125 -1.45 0.23 9.56
CA ARG A 125 -1.38 1.03 8.32
C ARG A 125 -0.82 2.42 8.54
N MET A 126 -1.33 3.15 9.54
CA MET A 126 -0.91 4.52 9.81
C MET A 126 0.50 4.56 10.39
N GLY A 127 0.88 3.58 11.21
CA GLY A 127 2.26 3.44 11.70
C GLY A 127 3.26 3.22 10.56
N LEU A 128 2.93 2.34 9.60
CA LEU A 128 3.73 2.09 8.41
C LEU A 128 3.89 3.36 7.57
N LEU A 129 2.77 4.05 7.26
CA LEU A 129 2.79 5.29 6.50
C LEU A 129 3.60 6.38 7.21
N LYS A 130 3.41 6.55 8.51
CA LYS A 130 4.14 7.52 9.33
C LYS A 130 5.64 7.26 9.29
N SER A 131 6.04 5.98 9.39
CA SER A 131 7.44 5.57 9.37
C SER A 131 8.07 5.86 8.00
N TYR A 132 7.37 5.52 6.92
CA TYR A 132 7.79 5.81 5.55
C TYR A 132 7.91 7.32 5.28
N VAL A 133 6.90 8.12 5.62
CA VAL A 133 6.95 9.59 5.43
C VAL A 133 8.08 10.20 6.27
N SER A 134 8.31 9.69 7.49
CA SER A 134 9.39 10.14 8.37
C SER A 134 10.78 9.87 7.78
N SER A 135 10.96 8.80 7.02
CA SER A 135 12.24 8.47 6.37
C SER A 135 12.49 9.26 5.09
N LEU A 136 11.50 9.97 4.54
CA LEU A 136 11.69 10.78 3.32
C LEU A 136 12.71 11.91 3.56
N PRO A 137 13.57 12.20 2.58
CA PRO A 137 14.51 13.30 2.65
C PRO A 137 13.78 14.65 2.57
N ALA A 138 14.29 15.66 3.28
CA ALA A 138 13.75 17.03 3.30
C ALA A 138 14.71 17.99 2.60
N ASN A 139 15.01 17.69 1.33
CA ASN A 139 16.10 18.35 0.60
C ASN A 139 15.76 19.79 0.15
N ASP A 140 14.47 20.14 0.07
CA ASP A 140 14.00 21.48 -0.27
C ASP A 140 12.76 21.85 0.55
N SER A 141 12.38 23.13 0.47
CA SER A 141 11.25 23.69 1.22
C SER A 141 9.90 23.06 0.87
N GLN A 142 9.68 22.66 -0.39
CA GLN A 142 8.44 22.02 -0.81
C GLN A 142 8.36 20.58 -0.30
N CYS A 143 9.47 19.83 -0.38
CA CYS A 143 9.58 18.48 0.18
C CYS A 143 9.37 18.50 1.69
N LYS A 144 9.97 19.48 2.39
CA LYS A 144 9.76 19.67 3.83
C LYS A 144 8.30 19.97 4.16
N ALA A 145 7.67 20.90 3.45
CA ALA A 145 6.26 21.23 3.66
C ALA A 145 5.33 20.03 3.41
N MET A 146 5.58 19.24 2.36
CA MET A 146 4.82 18.02 2.08
C MET A 146 5.00 17.00 3.21
N LYS A 147 6.25 16.75 3.63
CA LYS A 147 6.57 15.79 4.70
C LYS A 147 5.91 16.19 6.03
N ASP A 148 6.16 17.42 6.49
CA ASP A 148 5.65 17.92 7.76
C ASP A 148 4.12 17.98 7.75
N GLY A 149 3.52 18.40 6.63
CA GLY A 149 2.07 18.41 6.43
C GLY A 149 1.46 17.02 6.48
N LEU A 150 2.04 16.03 5.79
CA LEU A 150 1.58 14.64 5.84
C LEU A 150 1.70 14.08 7.26
N LEU A 151 2.81 14.29 7.96
CA LEU A 151 2.97 13.81 9.35
C LEU A 151 1.93 14.41 10.29
N LEU A 152 1.65 15.72 10.19
CA LEU A 152 0.60 16.37 10.97
C LEU A 152 -0.78 15.76 10.66
N LEU A 153 -1.09 15.59 9.37
CA LEU A 153 -2.39 15.08 8.94
C LEU A 153 -2.58 13.59 9.24
N ILE A 154 -1.52 12.79 9.27
CA ILE A 154 -1.59 11.39 9.74
C ILE A 154 -2.10 11.35 11.18
N ASP A 155 -1.62 12.26 12.03
CA ASP A 155 -1.98 12.30 13.45
C ASP A 155 -3.35 12.98 13.71
N ARG A 156 -3.76 13.92 12.86
CA ARG A 156 -4.97 14.76 13.10
C ARG A 156 -6.15 14.46 12.21
N ALA A 157 -5.92 13.90 11.02
CA ALA A 157 -6.93 13.62 10.00
C ALA A 157 -6.59 12.34 9.21
N PRO A 158 -6.45 11.18 9.87
CA PRO A 158 -5.97 9.94 9.24
C PRO A 158 -6.87 9.47 8.08
N SER A 159 -8.18 9.69 8.15
CA SER A 159 -9.11 9.36 7.05
C SER A 159 -8.83 10.17 5.79
N PHE A 160 -8.48 11.46 5.95
CA PHE A 160 -8.11 12.32 4.83
C PHE A 160 -6.80 11.85 4.19
N VAL A 161 -5.78 11.55 5.01
CA VAL A 161 -4.51 11.02 4.49
C VAL A 161 -4.71 9.67 3.80
N THR A 162 -5.53 8.80 4.37
CA THR A 162 -5.86 7.50 3.76
C THR A 162 -6.49 7.70 2.38
N LYS A 163 -7.44 8.63 2.23
CA LYS A 163 -8.01 8.98 0.91
C LYS A 163 -6.92 9.43 -0.08
N VAL A 164 -6.05 10.35 0.34
CA VAL A 164 -4.97 10.90 -0.50
C VAL A 164 -4.00 9.80 -0.97
N ILE A 165 -3.56 8.95 -0.04
CA ILE A 165 -2.61 7.87 -0.35
C ILE A 165 -3.27 6.79 -1.20
N ASN A 166 -4.53 6.45 -0.94
CA ASN A 166 -5.27 5.48 -1.74
C ASN A 166 -5.41 5.94 -3.20
N GLU A 167 -5.71 7.21 -3.47
CA GLU A 167 -5.78 7.70 -4.85
C GLU A 167 -4.43 7.66 -5.55
N TYR A 168 -3.37 7.98 -4.83
CA TYR A 168 -2.02 7.90 -5.37
C TYR A 168 -1.62 6.46 -5.73
N ILE A 169 -1.95 5.49 -4.87
CA ILE A 169 -1.71 4.06 -5.12
C ILE A 169 -2.65 3.54 -6.20
N TYR A 170 -3.90 4.03 -6.27
CA TYR A 170 -4.86 3.64 -7.30
C TYR A 170 -4.33 4.03 -8.68
N ALA A 171 -3.84 5.27 -8.84
CA ALA A 171 -3.20 5.73 -10.07
C ALA A 171 -2.02 4.84 -10.49
N TYR A 172 -1.24 4.34 -9.53
CA TYR A 172 -0.18 3.38 -9.81
C TYR A 172 -0.71 2.01 -10.21
N SER A 173 -1.71 1.49 -9.50
CA SER A 173 -2.30 0.18 -9.77
C SER A 173 -2.94 0.09 -11.15
N THR A 174 -3.48 1.20 -11.67
CA THR A 174 -4.08 1.26 -13.01
C THR A 174 -3.09 1.66 -14.11
N GLY A 175 -1.83 1.91 -13.76
CA GLY A 175 -0.78 2.31 -14.70
C GLY A 175 -0.83 3.79 -15.14
N LEU A 176 -1.62 4.64 -14.49
CA LEU A 176 -1.62 6.10 -14.73
C LEU A 176 -0.27 6.72 -14.36
N ILE A 177 0.39 6.20 -13.32
CA ILE A 177 1.77 6.52 -12.96
C ILE A 177 2.59 5.23 -12.82
N SER A 178 3.89 5.30 -13.12
CA SER A 178 4.74 4.11 -13.15
C SER A 178 5.47 3.79 -11.84
N SER A 179 5.53 4.74 -10.91
CA SER A 179 6.18 4.54 -9.61
C SER A 179 5.60 5.49 -8.58
N ILE A 180 5.51 5.03 -7.33
CA ILE A 180 4.99 5.80 -6.19
C ILE A 180 6.03 6.06 -5.11
N ALA A 181 7.17 5.37 -5.16
CA ALA A 181 8.29 5.57 -4.27
C ALA A 181 9.57 5.98 -5.04
N PRO A 182 10.41 6.88 -4.48
CA PRO A 182 10.11 7.70 -3.31
C PRO A 182 8.91 8.63 -3.56
N LEU A 183 8.21 9.04 -2.49
CA LEU A 183 7.09 9.96 -2.60
C LEU A 183 7.58 11.36 -2.98
N GLU A 184 7.23 11.81 -4.18
CA GLU A 184 7.68 13.09 -4.73
C GLU A 184 6.54 14.11 -4.81
N THR A 185 6.76 15.34 -4.35
CA THR A 185 5.76 16.41 -4.33
C THR A 185 5.09 16.65 -5.69
N LYS A 186 5.88 16.69 -6.76
CA LYS A 186 5.36 16.94 -8.13
C LYS A 186 4.47 15.78 -8.60
N LYS A 187 4.88 14.54 -8.34
CA LYS A 187 4.13 13.36 -8.76
C LYS A 187 2.86 13.19 -7.95
N LEU A 188 2.93 13.32 -6.62
CA LEU A 188 1.75 13.30 -5.75
C LEU A 188 0.73 14.36 -6.21
N ARG A 189 1.18 15.60 -6.36
CA ARG A 189 0.34 16.72 -6.85
C ARG A 189 -0.30 16.42 -8.21
N SER A 190 0.43 15.81 -9.14
CA SER A 190 -0.12 15.49 -10.47
C SER A 190 -1.31 14.53 -10.42
N VAL A 191 -1.42 13.73 -9.37
CA VAL A 191 -2.52 12.78 -9.18
C VAL A 191 -3.67 13.40 -8.38
N ILE A 192 -3.36 14.09 -7.27
CA ILE A 192 -4.38 14.48 -6.27
C ILE A 192 -4.81 15.95 -6.33
N ALA A 193 -4.23 16.76 -7.21
CA ALA A 193 -4.43 18.22 -7.16
C ALA A 193 -5.91 18.63 -7.26
N LYS A 194 -6.71 17.90 -8.03
CA LYS A 194 -8.12 18.22 -8.24
C LYS A 194 -8.93 17.95 -6.98
N GLU A 195 -8.69 16.81 -6.34
CA GLU A 195 -9.33 16.40 -5.10
C GLU A 195 -8.97 17.41 -4.01
N ILE A 196 -7.66 17.60 -3.78
CA ILE A 196 -7.12 18.50 -2.75
C ILE A 196 -7.61 19.94 -2.91
N ALA A 197 -7.87 20.42 -4.14
CA ALA A 197 -8.38 21.77 -4.34
C ALA A 197 -9.72 22.00 -3.63
N VAL A 198 -10.61 21.00 -3.61
CA VAL A 198 -11.91 21.08 -2.93
C VAL A 198 -11.73 21.10 -1.42
N GLU A 199 -10.89 20.23 -0.85
CA GLU A 199 -10.65 20.26 0.60
C GLU A 199 -9.90 21.51 1.04
N LYS A 200 -8.98 22.02 0.20
CA LYS A 200 -8.28 23.28 0.43
C LYS A 200 -9.27 24.45 0.48
N GLU A 201 -10.17 24.55 -0.49
CA GLU A 201 -11.21 25.58 -0.53
C GLU A 201 -12.06 25.56 0.74
N LEU A 202 -12.49 24.36 1.18
CA LEU A 202 -13.26 24.21 2.41
C LEU A 202 -12.49 24.69 3.65
N VAL A 203 -11.20 24.35 3.77
CA VAL A 203 -10.37 24.78 4.90
C VAL A 203 -10.18 26.30 4.88
N GLU A 204 -9.88 26.89 3.73
CA GLU A 204 -9.70 28.34 3.59
C GLU A 204 -11.00 29.10 3.90
N ALA A 205 -12.15 28.61 3.41
CA ALA A 205 -13.45 29.16 3.73
C ALA A 205 -13.76 29.06 5.23
N PHE A 206 -13.54 27.89 5.83
CA PHE A 206 -13.79 27.67 7.26
C PHE A 206 -12.91 28.55 8.15
N VAL A 207 -11.66 28.83 7.76
CA VAL A 207 -10.80 29.78 8.49
C VAL A 207 -11.38 31.20 8.45
N ALA A 208 -11.90 31.62 7.29
CA ALA A 208 -12.46 32.95 7.07
C ALA A 208 -13.84 33.18 7.72
N PHE A 209 -14.57 32.11 8.06
CA PHE A 209 -15.87 32.19 8.72
C PHE A 209 -15.82 32.88 10.09
N SER A 210 -16.87 33.65 10.39
CA SER A 210 -17.16 34.16 11.74
C SER A 210 -17.52 33.02 12.70
N GLY A 211 -17.68 33.33 14.00
CA GLY A 211 -18.06 32.33 15.01
C GLY A 211 -19.33 31.57 14.66
N ASP A 212 -20.42 32.30 14.41
CA ASP A 212 -21.72 31.70 14.06
C ASP A 212 -21.67 30.88 12.77
N GLN A 213 -20.89 31.34 11.77
CA GLN A 213 -20.70 30.62 10.52
C GLN A 213 -19.92 29.31 10.72
N LYS A 214 -18.90 29.29 11.60
CA LYS A 214 -18.17 28.08 11.97
C LYS A 214 -19.09 27.07 12.66
N ASP A 215 -19.95 27.52 13.55
CA ASP A 215 -20.89 26.65 14.26
C ASP A 215 -21.98 26.11 13.33
N LEU A 216 -22.50 26.94 12.41
CA LEU A 216 -23.41 26.49 11.36
C LEU A 216 -22.76 25.40 10.48
N ALA A 217 -21.53 25.61 10.03
CA ALA A 217 -20.80 24.62 9.22
C ALA A 217 -20.53 23.32 10.00
N ARG A 218 -20.14 23.40 11.28
CA ARG A 218 -19.98 22.22 12.16
C ARG A 218 -21.28 21.46 12.32
N ASN A 219 -22.39 22.16 12.54
CA ASN A 219 -23.71 21.56 12.65
C ASN A 219 -24.13 20.88 11.35
N PHE A 220 -23.86 21.49 10.19
CA PHE A 220 -24.08 20.85 8.90
C PHE A 220 -23.34 19.51 8.80
N PHE A 221 -22.04 19.48 9.08
CA PHE A 221 -21.27 18.22 9.04
C PHE A 221 -21.80 17.18 10.03
N LYS A 222 -22.15 17.61 11.26
CA LYS A 222 -22.71 16.72 12.29
C LYS A 222 -24.04 16.07 11.88
N VAL A 223 -24.83 16.71 11.02
CA VAL A 223 -26.09 16.14 10.50
C VAL A 223 -25.84 15.19 9.32
N MET A 224 -24.74 15.37 8.59
CA MET A 224 -24.39 14.57 7.40
C MET A 224 -23.57 13.31 7.69
N THR A 225 -23.02 13.17 8.90
CA THR A 225 -22.20 12.02 9.35
C THR A 225 -22.80 11.36 10.57
#